data_AF-A0A6P2YRP7-F1
#
_entry.id   AF-A0A6P2YRP7-F1
#
_cell.length_a   1.000
_cell.length_b   1.000
_cell.length_c   1.000
_cell.angle_alpha   90.00
_cell.angle_beta   90.00
_cell.angle_gamma   90.00
#
_symmetry.space_group_name_H-M   'P 1'
#
loop_
_entity.id
_entity.type
_entity.pdbx_description
1 polymer ?
#
loop_
_entity_poly.entity_id
_entity_poly.type
_entity_poly.pdbx_seq_one_letter_code
_entity_poly.pdbx_strand_id
1 'polypeptide(L)'
;MKPTLFLHAGGPKTGSSALQSFLEFNSEKLGVHGVGYLNKAGMLFEHQISSGNGEMLREAICDEGNDGASIAAIIRCYFGEHSSAICSSELFSEFSPENWRLLADVCRGEGIQLRVIFYVRDVIPFMKSVYDQLIKRHGMCEDFEVWVDTAEWLHVSTLKSLSEVLSDDELTVISYEAIDKRVIDSFMELIGVSSLEKQDRIVNRSLTGVERELLRRVNREFGGSFSEEISDRMIYAEPLAKSDSVEIAEGVEGALATRYGVDIAWVNGKFFGGADVVSLSGERNNAGHRASTAQVSLKVEGEMASHETRARDLVLDWALEKIALIQQSSASHVASALLNIDWHLASDPVIPEDFDPIAYLLNNTDILTAGTSPYAHFIAHGRYEIGRIWTAGPNGGWSRAKEGFAEKTRELIELREELACERIKSDAECAKVALDARGEVEALLRQLAERERNYAEDLAHAHSRIDRERVASIEAAEKTYTPLIEEHARRTGALEQRLQDVQGQLDNSRQEIELLLRQELERSHAHAEQIARLRSGMDDERAALIDAANKKQSTLVEVFEKRASILESELARMRNQFEASRGEIEALLRRTAELERQSAHE
;
A
#
# COMPACT_ATOMS: atom_id res chain seq x y z
N MET A 1 -14.89 11.85 -17.82
CA MET A 1 -15.27 12.36 -16.49
C MET A 1 -14.29 13.47 -16.11
N LYS A 2 -14.70 14.43 -15.28
CA LYS A 2 -13.73 15.40 -14.72
C LYS A 2 -12.79 14.65 -13.75
N PRO A 3 -11.48 14.95 -13.74
CA PRO A 3 -10.57 14.37 -12.76
C PRO A 3 -11.07 14.67 -11.34
N THR A 4 -11.10 13.69 -10.45
CA THR A 4 -11.59 13.87 -9.07
C THR A 4 -10.49 13.59 -8.06
N LEU A 5 -10.21 14.56 -7.19
CA LEU A 5 -9.32 14.39 -6.04
C LEU A 5 -10.17 14.13 -4.79
N PHE A 6 -10.12 12.91 -4.28
CA PHE A 6 -10.66 12.55 -2.98
C PHE A 6 -9.63 12.87 -1.91
N LEU A 7 -9.88 13.92 -1.16
CA LEU A 7 -9.02 14.35 -0.07
C LEU A 7 -9.60 13.86 1.25
N HIS A 8 -8.98 12.84 1.84
CA HIS A 8 -9.29 12.46 3.22
C HIS A 8 -8.58 13.43 4.15
N ALA A 9 -9.31 14.48 4.55
CA ALA A 9 -8.84 15.44 5.54
C ALA A 9 -8.90 14.86 6.96
N GLY A 10 -9.84 13.92 7.17
CA GLY A 10 -10.02 13.16 8.41
C GLY A 10 -10.29 14.03 9.64
N GLY A 11 -10.89 13.45 10.67
CA GLY A 11 -10.81 14.00 12.02
C GLY A 11 -9.70 13.26 12.78
N PRO A 12 -8.81 13.93 13.55
CA PRO A 12 -7.92 13.21 14.43
C PRO A 12 -8.70 12.19 15.26
N LYS A 13 -8.16 10.98 15.44
CA LYS A 13 -8.79 9.89 16.20
C LYS A 13 -10.07 9.30 15.60
N THR A 14 -10.18 9.26 14.27
CA THR A 14 -11.29 8.59 13.54
C THR A 14 -10.85 7.40 12.68
N GLY A 15 -9.75 6.73 13.06
CA GLY A 15 -9.27 5.54 12.35
C GLY A 15 -8.42 5.82 11.10
N SER A 16 -7.89 7.04 10.95
CA SER A 16 -7.05 7.45 9.82
C SER A 16 -5.91 6.45 9.53
N SER A 17 -5.19 5.99 10.56
CA SER A 17 -4.07 5.05 10.38
C SER A 17 -4.50 3.70 9.79
N ALA A 18 -5.70 3.21 10.15
CA ALA A 18 -6.24 1.98 9.57
C ALA A 18 -6.59 2.19 8.08
N LEU A 19 -7.23 3.32 7.76
CA LEU A 19 -7.53 3.69 6.38
C LEU A 19 -6.26 3.88 5.54
N GLN A 20 -5.27 4.62 6.03
CA GLN A 20 -4.01 4.88 5.34
C GLN A 20 -3.22 3.57 5.10
N SER A 21 -3.13 2.70 6.10
CA SER A 21 -2.54 1.36 5.95
C SER A 21 -3.27 0.56 4.87
N PHE A 22 -4.60 0.53 4.91
CA PHE A 22 -5.40 -0.17 3.91
C PHE A 22 -5.16 0.36 2.49
N LEU A 23 -5.15 1.68 2.29
CA LEU A 23 -4.93 2.32 1.00
C LEU A 23 -3.54 2.03 0.44
N GLU A 24 -2.51 2.05 1.29
CA GLU A 24 -1.13 1.79 0.90
C GLU A 24 -0.91 0.35 0.38
N PHE A 25 -1.43 -0.65 1.11
CA PHE A 25 -1.34 -2.06 0.74
C PHE A 25 -2.28 -2.47 -0.40
N ASN A 26 -3.29 -1.65 -0.72
CA ASN A 26 -4.23 -1.92 -1.81
C ASN A 26 -4.09 -0.96 -3.00
N SER A 27 -3.03 -0.15 -3.08
CA SER A 27 -2.87 0.87 -4.13
C SER A 27 -2.96 0.32 -5.56
N GLU A 28 -2.37 -0.85 -5.83
CA GLU A 28 -2.40 -1.47 -7.16
C GLU A 28 -3.83 -1.90 -7.52
N LYS A 29 -4.55 -2.47 -6.56
CA LYS A 29 -5.95 -2.87 -6.76
C LYS A 29 -6.89 -1.66 -6.90
N LEU A 30 -6.58 -0.55 -6.22
CA LEU A 30 -7.26 0.74 -6.43
C LEU A 30 -7.00 1.26 -7.85
N GLY A 31 -5.77 1.11 -8.36
CA GLY A 31 -5.42 1.45 -9.74
C GLY A 31 -6.24 0.70 -10.79
N VAL A 32 -6.54 -0.58 -10.56
CA VAL A 32 -7.46 -1.37 -11.41
C VAL A 32 -8.86 -0.76 -11.50
N HIS A 33 -9.29 -0.04 -10.46
CA HIS A 33 -10.57 0.67 -10.42
C HIS A 33 -10.47 2.12 -10.93
N GLY A 34 -9.33 2.51 -11.50
CA GLY A 34 -9.10 3.87 -12.00
C GLY A 34 -8.90 4.91 -10.90
N VAL A 35 -8.41 4.49 -9.73
CA VAL A 35 -8.13 5.37 -8.58
C VAL A 35 -6.65 5.29 -8.20
N GLY A 36 -5.93 6.40 -8.34
CA GLY A 36 -4.53 6.53 -7.94
C GLY A 36 -4.37 6.73 -6.43
N TYR A 37 -3.53 5.92 -5.80
CA TYR A 37 -2.96 6.16 -4.47
C TYR A 37 -1.43 6.15 -4.58
N LEU A 38 -0.87 7.30 -4.97
CA LEU A 38 0.55 7.51 -5.23
C LEU A 38 1.22 8.30 -4.09
N ASN A 39 2.53 8.54 -4.17
CA ASN A 39 3.32 9.23 -3.13
C ASN A 39 3.20 8.57 -1.75
N LYS A 40 3.25 7.23 -1.75
CA LYS A 40 3.13 6.39 -0.56
C LYS A 40 4.09 6.79 0.56
N ALA A 41 3.68 6.57 1.80
CA ALA A 41 4.51 6.88 2.96
C ALA A 41 5.69 5.90 3.16
N GLY A 42 5.63 4.74 2.50
CA GLY A 42 6.68 3.71 2.60
C GLY A 42 6.51 2.80 3.81
N MET A 43 5.27 2.42 4.13
CA MET A 43 5.00 1.53 5.26
C MET A 43 5.60 0.14 5.03
N LEU A 44 6.31 -0.37 6.04
CA LEU A 44 7.05 -1.65 5.97
C LEU A 44 6.20 -2.85 6.39
N PHE A 45 5.21 -2.66 7.24
CA PHE A 45 4.32 -3.73 7.69
C PHE A 45 2.92 -3.19 8.00
N GLU A 46 1.94 -4.08 7.86
CA GLU A 46 0.57 -3.86 8.29
C GLU A 46 0.63 -3.52 9.79
N HIS A 47 0.10 -2.36 10.18
CA HIS A 47 0.10 -1.76 11.54
C HIS A 47 1.06 -0.60 11.84
N GLN A 48 1.92 -0.21 10.90
CA GLN A 48 2.74 1.00 11.09
C GLN A 48 1.87 2.27 11.10
N ILE A 49 2.10 3.16 12.07
CA ILE A 49 1.47 4.48 12.09
C ILE A 49 2.12 5.35 11.02
N SER A 50 1.31 6.00 10.19
CA SER A 50 1.74 6.89 9.12
C SER A 50 0.80 8.09 9.03
N SER A 51 1.32 9.23 8.56
CA SER A 51 0.58 10.45 8.19
C SER A 51 -0.16 10.31 6.84
N GLY A 52 -0.05 9.14 6.18
CA GLY A 52 -0.59 8.87 4.85
C GLY A 52 0.25 9.46 3.72
N ASN A 53 -0.33 9.56 2.52
CA ASN A 53 0.37 10.09 1.34
C ASN A 53 0.27 11.61 1.16
N GLY A 54 -0.42 12.33 2.05
CA GLY A 54 -0.75 13.75 1.87
C GLY A 54 0.29 14.77 2.34
N GLU A 55 1.36 14.33 3.02
CA GLU A 55 2.35 15.22 3.65
C GLU A 55 3.01 16.18 2.66
N MET A 56 3.38 15.68 1.48
CA MET A 56 3.94 16.51 0.39
C MET A 56 2.99 17.62 -0.05
N LEU A 57 1.69 17.35 -0.14
CA LEU A 57 0.71 18.37 -0.52
C LEU A 57 0.51 19.37 0.62
N ARG A 58 0.50 18.90 1.86
CA ARG A 58 0.39 19.75 3.05
C ARG A 58 1.55 20.74 3.13
N GLU A 59 2.78 20.26 2.98
CA GLU A 59 3.98 21.10 2.96
C GLU A 59 3.91 22.16 1.87
N ALA A 60 3.53 21.76 0.65
CA ALA A 60 3.46 22.66 -0.48
C ALA A 60 2.45 23.81 -0.30
N ILE A 61 1.31 23.52 0.34
CA ILE A 61 0.26 24.52 0.60
C ILE A 61 0.67 25.46 1.75
N CYS A 62 1.31 24.93 2.79
CA CYS A 62 1.71 25.73 3.96
C CYS A 62 2.99 26.55 3.74
N ASP A 63 3.76 26.26 2.69
CA ASP A 63 4.95 27.02 2.33
C ASP A 63 4.57 28.29 1.54
N GLU A 64 4.81 29.46 2.14
CA GLU A 64 4.54 30.78 1.54
C GLU A 64 5.34 31.02 0.24
N GLY A 65 6.36 30.21 -0.05
CA GLY A 65 7.17 30.30 -1.27
C GLY A 65 6.61 29.60 -2.50
N ASN A 66 5.60 28.72 -2.37
CA ASN A 66 5.07 27.95 -3.49
C ASN A 66 4.00 28.71 -4.28
N ASP A 67 4.14 28.74 -5.60
CA ASP A 67 3.10 29.26 -6.49
C ASP A 67 2.01 28.22 -6.78
N GLY A 68 0.85 28.69 -7.23
CA GLY A 68 -0.29 27.80 -7.55
C GLY A 68 0.04 26.76 -8.64
N ALA A 69 1.01 27.05 -9.53
CA ALA A 69 1.44 26.12 -10.57
C ALA A 69 2.22 24.93 -9.99
N SER A 70 3.07 25.18 -9.00
CA SER A 70 3.82 24.14 -8.28
C SER A 70 2.87 23.23 -7.49
N ILE A 71 1.89 23.83 -6.80
CA ILE A 71 0.84 23.07 -6.09
C ILE A 71 0.00 22.24 -7.07
N ALA A 72 -0.37 22.80 -8.22
CA ALA A 72 -1.09 22.08 -9.27
C ALA A 72 -0.29 20.86 -9.79
N ALA A 73 1.02 21.02 -9.99
CA ALA A 73 1.90 19.93 -10.41
C ALA A 73 1.91 18.80 -9.35
N ILE A 74 2.02 19.15 -8.07
CA ILE A 74 1.97 18.17 -6.96
C ILE A 74 0.63 17.45 -6.94
N ILE A 75 -0.49 18.17 -7.06
CA ILE A 75 -1.82 17.56 -7.12
C ILE A 75 -1.91 16.58 -8.29
N ARG A 76 -1.41 16.94 -9.47
CA ARG A 76 -1.41 16.07 -10.66
C ARG A 76 -0.60 14.79 -10.45
N CYS A 77 0.49 14.82 -9.67
CA CYS A 77 1.28 13.64 -9.35
C CYS A 77 0.47 12.55 -8.61
N TYR A 78 -0.60 12.88 -7.89
CA TYR A 78 -1.45 11.88 -7.23
C TYR A 78 -2.31 11.07 -8.20
N PHE A 79 -2.59 11.61 -9.39
CA PHE A 79 -3.45 10.95 -10.39
C PHE A 79 -2.72 9.86 -11.18
N GLY A 80 -1.44 10.08 -11.52
CA GLY A 80 -0.74 9.21 -12.45
C GLY A 80 -1.50 9.10 -13.78
N GLU A 81 -1.87 7.88 -14.17
CA GLU A 81 -2.67 7.62 -15.39
C GLU A 81 -4.18 7.53 -15.11
N HIS A 82 -4.61 7.80 -13.89
CA HIS A 82 -5.98 7.57 -13.43
C HIS A 82 -6.84 8.84 -13.46
N SER A 83 -8.16 8.66 -13.57
CA SER A 83 -9.13 9.77 -13.54
C SER A 83 -9.48 10.24 -12.13
N SER A 84 -9.16 9.44 -11.12
CA SER A 84 -9.40 9.75 -9.72
C SER A 84 -8.14 9.53 -8.92
N ALA A 85 -7.96 10.33 -7.87
CA ALA A 85 -6.82 10.23 -6.97
C ALA A 85 -7.27 10.33 -5.52
N ILE A 86 -6.56 9.66 -4.63
CA ILE A 86 -6.74 9.78 -3.18
C ILE A 86 -5.50 10.45 -2.57
N CYS A 87 -5.74 11.49 -1.78
CA CYS A 87 -4.75 12.14 -0.94
C CYS A 87 -5.27 12.12 0.50
N SER A 88 -4.56 11.44 1.39
CA SER A 88 -5.00 11.19 2.76
C SER A 88 -3.95 11.66 3.75
N SER A 89 -4.34 12.58 4.62
CA SER A 89 -3.54 12.98 5.79
C SER A 89 -4.40 13.68 6.82
N GLU A 90 -4.24 13.33 8.09
CA GLU A 90 -4.85 14.03 9.20
C GLU A 90 -4.26 15.44 9.42
N LEU A 91 -3.08 15.72 8.87
CA LEU A 91 -2.42 17.03 8.98
C LEU A 91 -3.22 18.13 8.25
N PHE A 92 -4.10 17.77 7.32
CA PHE A 92 -5.02 18.72 6.70
C PHE A 92 -6.00 19.32 7.70
N SER A 93 -6.23 18.69 8.86
CA SER A 93 -7.08 19.26 9.90
C SER A 93 -6.53 20.56 10.52
N GLU A 94 -5.24 20.83 10.34
CA GLU A 94 -4.54 22.04 10.80
C GLU A 94 -4.63 23.21 9.81
N PHE A 95 -5.18 22.98 8.61
CA PHE A 95 -5.29 24.02 7.59
C PHE A 95 -6.19 25.17 8.04
N SER A 96 -5.66 26.38 7.92
CA SER A 96 -6.44 27.61 8.03
C SER A 96 -7.42 27.77 6.86
N PRO A 97 -8.43 28.66 6.95
CA PRO A 97 -9.32 28.97 5.83
C PRO A 97 -8.58 29.40 4.55
N GLU A 98 -7.44 30.08 4.67
CA GLU A 98 -6.61 30.50 3.54
C GLU A 98 -5.96 29.31 2.84
N ASN A 99 -5.46 28.33 3.59
CA ASN A 99 -4.89 27.10 3.05
C ASN A 99 -5.94 26.29 2.29
N TRP A 100 -7.15 26.16 2.86
CA TRP A 100 -8.28 25.52 2.17
C TRP A 100 -8.68 26.25 0.90
N ARG A 101 -8.67 27.58 0.94
CA ARG A 101 -9.04 28.43 -0.20
C ARG A 101 -8.03 28.28 -1.34
N LEU A 102 -6.73 28.28 -1.01
CA LEU A 102 -5.66 28.04 -1.96
C LEU A 102 -5.81 26.67 -2.64
N LEU A 103 -6.00 25.59 -1.87
CA LEU A 103 -6.21 24.26 -2.42
C LEU A 103 -7.43 24.20 -3.36
N ALA A 104 -8.56 24.73 -2.91
CA ALA A 104 -9.80 24.72 -3.69
C ALA A 104 -9.65 25.53 -4.98
N ASP A 105 -9.04 26.71 -4.93
CA ASP A 105 -8.84 27.57 -6.09
C ASP A 105 -7.87 26.95 -7.11
N VAL A 106 -6.80 26.28 -6.65
CA VAL A 106 -5.90 25.52 -7.53
C VAL A 106 -6.66 24.37 -8.20
N CYS A 107 -7.41 23.56 -7.45
CA CYS A 107 -8.20 22.47 -8.03
C CYS A 107 -9.22 23.00 -9.07
N ARG A 108 -9.95 24.07 -8.75
CA ARG A 108 -10.93 24.68 -9.66
C ARG A 108 -10.27 25.24 -10.92
N GLY A 109 -9.12 25.91 -10.78
CA GLY A 109 -8.32 26.43 -11.89
C GLY A 109 -7.83 25.34 -12.85
N GLU A 110 -7.49 24.17 -12.30
CA GLU A 110 -7.05 23.00 -13.07
C GLU A 110 -8.21 22.14 -13.59
N GLY A 111 -9.46 22.50 -13.30
CA GLY A 111 -10.64 21.72 -13.69
C GLY A 111 -10.79 20.38 -12.95
N ILE A 112 -10.12 20.24 -11.80
CA ILE A 112 -10.18 19.08 -10.92
C ILE A 112 -11.35 19.23 -9.94
N GLN A 113 -12.19 18.21 -9.85
CA GLN A 113 -13.24 18.15 -8.84
C GLN A 113 -12.63 17.76 -7.50
N LEU A 114 -12.60 18.70 -6.56
CA LEU A 114 -12.20 18.44 -5.18
C LEU A 114 -13.35 17.81 -4.39
N ARG A 115 -13.08 16.73 -3.66
CA ARG A 115 -14.00 16.11 -2.71
C ARG A 115 -13.28 15.87 -1.39
N VAL A 116 -13.52 16.73 -0.41
CA VAL A 116 -12.98 16.63 0.94
C VAL A 116 -13.90 15.76 1.79
N ILE A 117 -13.34 14.71 2.38
CA ILE A 117 -14.04 13.77 3.26
C ILE A 117 -13.50 13.97 4.68
N PHE A 118 -14.39 14.33 5.60
CA PHE A 118 -14.07 14.56 7.00
C PHE A 118 -14.91 13.65 7.90
N TYR A 119 -14.25 12.80 8.68
CA TYR A 119 -14.90 11.99 9.70
C TYR A 119 -14.94 12.77 11.01
N VAL A 120 -16.14 13.06 11.51
CA VAL A 120 -16.36 13.70 12.81
C VAL A 120 -16.65 12.66 13.87
N ARG A 121 -16.15 12.87 15.08
CA ARG A 121 -16.34 11.99 16.24
C ARG A 121 -17.05 12.73 17.35
N ASP A 122 -17.87 12.00 18.09
CA ASP A 122 -18.51 12.50 19.31
C ASP A 122 -17.49 13.02 20.33
N VAL A 123 -17.89 14.05 21.07
CA VAL A 123 -16.97 14.88 21.86
C VAL A 123 -16.20 14.06 22.90
N ILE A 124 -16.90 13.37 23.79
CA ILE A 124 -16.29 12.58 24.86
C ILE A 124 -15.44 11.43 24.28
N PRO A 125 -15.95 10.60 23.34
CA PRO A 125 -15.14 9.57 22.69
C PRO A 125 -13.87 10.10 22.02
N PHE A 126 -13.94 11.28 21.40
CA PHE A 126 -12.78 11.97 20.85
C PHE A 126 -11.78 12.34 21.94
N MET A 127 -12.23 13.04 22.99
CA MET A 127 -11.38 13.49 24.10
C MET A 127 -10.66 12.32 24.77
N LYS A 128 -11.37 11.21 25.04
CA LYS A 128 -10.77 9.98 25.60
C LYS A 128 -9.67 9.43 24.69
N SER A 129 -9.89 9.43 23.37
CA SER A 129 -8.92 8.92 22.42
C SER A 129 -7.69 9.82 22.27
N VAL A 130 -7.84 11.14 22.41
CA VAL A 130 -6.72 12.09 22.47
C VAL A 130 -5.94 11.91 23.76
N TYR A 131 -6.63 11.84 24.89
CA TYR A 131 -6.02 11.62 26.20
C TYR A 131 -5.17 10.33 26.25
N ASP A 132 -5.72 9.21 25.77
CA ASP A 132 -4.97 7.95 25.66
C ASP A 132 -3.71 8.11 24.81
N GLN A 133 -3.76 8.87 23.71
CA GLN A 133 -2.59 9.15 22.90
C GLN A 133 -1.53 9.94 23.66
N LEU A 134 -1.96 10.98 24.39
CA LEU A 134 -1.05 11.82 25.18
C LEU A 134 -0.34 11.00 26.26
N ILE A 135 -1.03 10.02 26.86
CA ILE A 135 -0.42 9.10 27.84
C ILE A 135 0.61 8.19 27.14
N LYS A 136 0.26 7.62 25.99
CA LYS A 136 1.12 6.68 25.25
C LYS A 136 2.40 7.32 24.70
N ARG A 137 2.32 8.55 24.16
CA ARG A 137 3.41 9.13 23.36
C ARG A 137 4.02 10.41 23.95
N HIS A 138 3.32 11.10 24.84
CA HIS A 138 3.71 12.44 25.28
C HIS A 138 3.86 12.56 26.81
N GLY A 139 3.81 11.45 27.55
CA GLY A 139 4.04 11.48 28.99
C GLY A 139 2.91 12.09 29.82
N MET A 140 1.67 12.13 29.30
CA MET A 140 0.55 12.63 30.09
C MET A 140 0.39 11.80 31.37
N CYS A 141 0.30 12.51 32.50
CA CYS A 141 0.16 11.90 33.84
C CYS A 141 -0.97 12.52 34.68
N GLU A 142 -1.54 13.64 34.24
CA GLU A 142 -2.70 14.29 34.88
C GLU A 142 -3.97 13.46 34.72
N ASP A 143 -4.92 13.63 35.65
CA ASP A 143 -6.23 12.96 35.57
C ASP A 143 -7.04 13.48 34.37
N PHE A 144 -7.92 12.63 33.84
CA PHE A 144 -8.72 12.99 32.66
C PHE A 144 -9.57 14.23 32.94
N GLU A 145 -10.17 14.32 34.12
CA GLU A 145 -11.02 15.42 34.57
C GLU A 145 -10.28 16.75 34.64
N VAL A 146 -8.99 16.72 34.95
CA VAL A 146 -8.13 17.92 34.99
C VAL A 146 -7.76 18.34 33.57
N TRP A 147 -7.31 17.39 32.76
CA TRP A 147 -6.89 17.67 31.39
C TRP A 147 -8.05 18.15 30.51
N VAL A 148 -9.21 17.49 30.62
CA VAL A 148 -10.36 17.75 29.73
C VAL A 148 -10.98 19.12 29.93
N ASP A 149 -10.76 19.75 31.09
CA ASP A 149 -11.23 21.11 31.39
C ASP A 149 -10.67 22.14 30.39
N THR A 150 -9.43 21.93 29.95
CA THR A 150 -8.74 22.80 28.98
C THR A 150 -8.70 22.25 27.57
N ALA A 151 -8.91 20.94 27.39
CA ALA A 151 -8.87 20.28 26.10
C ALA A 151 -9.88 20.86 25.09
N GLU A 152 -9.52 20.87 23.81
CA GLU A 152 -10.37 21.39 22.74
C GLU A 152 -10.89 20.29 21.82
N TRP A 153 -12.18 20.36 21.45
CA TRP A 153 -12.76 19.51 20.42
C TRP A 153 -12.35 20.02 19.03
N LEU A 154 -11.14 19.67 18.60
CA LEU A 154 -10.53 20.15 17.35
C LEU A 154 -11.39 19.91 16.09
N HIS A 155 -12.31 18.95 16.12
CA HIS A 155 -13.18 18.69 14.95
C HIS A 155 -14.07 19.90 14.63
N VAL A 156 -14.57 20.62 15.63
CA VAL A 156 -15.47 21.76 15.35
C VAL A 156 -14.73 22.91 14.70
N SER A 157 -13.49 23.20 15.12
CA SER A 157 -12.70 24.28 14.52
C SER A 157 -12.36 23.96 13.07
N THR A 158 -11.89 22.73 12.78
CA THR A 158 -11.63 22.30 11.41
C THR A 158 -12.89 22.32 10.53
N LEU A 159 -14.04 21.84 11.04
CA LEU A 159 -15.30 21.87 10.29
C LEU A 159 -15.76 23.29 9.99
N LYS A 160 -15.60 24.23 10.92
CA LYS A 160 -15.91 25.65 10.70
C LYS A 160 -15.02 26.22 9.58
N SER A 161 -13.71 25.99 9.62
CA SER A 161 -12.77 26.44 8.59
C SER A 161 -13.07 25.84 7.21
N LEU A 162 -13.37 24.54 7.14
CA LEU A 162 -13.79 23.88 5.90
C LEU A 162 -15.09 24.49 5.34
N SER A 163 -16.10 24.67 6.19
CA SER A 163 -17.44 25.15 5.80
C SER A 163 -17.48 26.61 5.37
N GLU A 164 -16.48 27.41 5.75
CA GLU A 164 -16.35 28.80 5.32
C GLU A 164 -15.94 28.90 3.85
N VAL A 165 -15.22 27.90 3.34
CA VAL A 165 -14.51 27.97 2.05
C VAL A 165 -15.07 27.00 1.02
N LEU A 166 -15.41 25.79 1.44
CA LEU A 166 -15.86 24.72 0.57
C LEU A 166 -17.38 24.74 0.43
N SER A 167 -17.85 24.44 -0.77
CA SER A 167 -19.27 24.24 -1.04
C SER A 167 -19.77 22.92 -0.47
N ASP A 168 -21.09 22.81 -0.31
CA ASP A 168 -21.73 21.58 0.19
C ASP A 168 -21.48 20.35 -0.73
N ASP A 169 -21.18 20.58 -2.02
CA ASP A 169 -20.80 19.52 -2.97
C ASP A 169 -19.31 19.11 -2.88
N GLU A 170 -18.45 19.97 -2.32
CA GLU A 170 -17.01 19.73 -2.16
C GLU A 170 -16.69 19.08 -0.80
N LEU A 171 -17.55 19.21 0.20
CA LEU A 171 -17.32 18.74 1.56
C LEU A 171 -18.34 17.66 1.97
N THR A 172 -17.84 16.48 2.31
CA THR A 172 -18.64 15.39 2.88
C THR A 172 -18.21 15.15 4.32
N VAL A 173 -19.16 15.29 5.26
CA VAL A 173 -18.94 15.05 6.70
C VAL A 173 -19.67 13.79 7.13
N ILE A 174 -18.97 12.90 7.83
CA ILE A 174 -19.50 11.58 8.24
C ILE A 174 -19.24 11.36 9.72
N SER A 175 -20.27 10.95 10.47
CA SER A 175 -20.09 10.57 11.87
C SER A 175 -19.41 9.20 11.98
N TYR A 176 -18.32 9.15 12.72
CA TYR A 176 -17.53 7.95 12.98
C TYR A 176 -18.33 6.93 13.80
N GLU A 177 -19.14 7.39 14.75
CA GLU A 177 -20.09 6.57 15.51
C GLU A 177 -21.25 6.06 14.65
N ALA A 178 -21.71 6.87 13.68
CA ALA A 178 -22.82 6.48 12.80
C ALA A 178 -22.51 5.26 11.93
N ILE A 179 -21.25 5.15 11.47
CA ILE A 179 -20.75 4.04 10.64
C ILE A 179 -20.25 2.84 11.44
N ASP A 180 -20.47 2.81 12.76
CA ASP A 180 -19.96 1.78 13.67
C ASP A 180 -18.43 1.63 13.57
N LYS A 181 -17.72 2.75 13.39
CA LYS A 181 -16.25 2.83 13.28
C LYS A 181 -15.65 2.10 12.06
N ARG A 182 -16.47 1.72 11.07
CA ARG A 182 -16.05 1.05 9.83
C ARG A 182 -15.61 2.07 8.77
N VAL A 183 -14.52 2.76 9.06
CA VAL A 183 -14.01 3.87 8.25
C VAL A 183 -13.57 3.41 6.85
N ILE A 184 -13.01 2.21 6.74
CA ILE A 184 -12.58 1.64 5.45
C ILE A 184 -13.80 1.37 4.58
N ASP A 185 -14.83 0.69 5.14
CA ASP A 185 -16.08 0.41 4.44
C ASP A 185 -16.73 1.67 3.88
N SER A 186 -16.89 2.67 4.76
CA SER A 186 -17.47 3.97 4.44
C SER A 186 -16.66 4.69 3.36
N PHE A 187 -15.34 4.76 3.49
CA PHE A 187 -14.50 5.47 2.52
C PHE A 187 -14.53 4.81 1.15
N MET A 188 -14.47 3.48 1.09
CA MET A 188 -14.56 2.71 -0.16
C MET A 188 -15.90 2.92 -0.89
N GLU A 189 -17.01 2.99 -0.14
CA GLU A 189 -18.33 3.29 -0.70
C GLU A 189 -18.39 4.70 -1.33
N LEU A 190 -17.82 5.71 -0.66
CA LEU A 190 -17.79 7.09 -1.17
C LEU A 190 -17.00 7.24 -2.47
N ILE A 191 -15.89 6.51 -2.60
CA ILE A 191 -15.07 6.54 -3.81
C ILE A 191 -15.57 5.58 -4.91
N GLY A 192 -16.60 4.77 -4.61
CA GLY A 192 -17.22 3.86 -5.57
C GLY A 192 -16.49 2.54 -5.81
N VAL A 193 -15.67 2.07 -4.85
CA VAL A 193 -14.92 0.81 -4.94
C VAL A 193 -15.56 -0.26 -4.05
N SER A 194 -16.06 -1.35 -4.65
CA SER A 194 -16.87 -2.37 -3.94
C SER A 194 -16.25 -3.78 -3.92
N SER A 195 -15.18 -4.03 -4.66
CA SER A 195 -14.62 -5.37 -4.90
C SER A 195 -13.40 -5.74 -4.04
N LEU A 196 -12.91 -4.82 -3.20
CA LEU A 196 -11.77 -5.07 -2.32
C LEU A 196 -12.24 -5.77 -1.05
N GLU A 197 -11.54 -6.83 -0.62
CA GLU A 197 -11.77 -7.44 0.69
C GLU A 197 -11.50 -6.40 1.78
N LYS A 198 -12.59 -6.00 2.45
CA LYS A 198 -12.56 -4.97 3.49
C LYS A 198 -12.25 -5.66 4.82
N GLN A 199 -11.17 -5.26 5.48
CA GLN A 199 -10.82 -5.78 6.80
C GLN A 199 -10.71 -4.61 7.79
N ASP A 200 -11.73 -4.44 8.63
CA ASP A 200 -11.66 -3.54 9.78
C ASP A 200 -10.87 -4.22 10.90
N ARG A 201 -9.53 -4.09 10.85
CA ARG A 201 -8.66 -4.55 11.94
C ARG A 201 -8.29 -3.36 12.82
N ILE A 202 -8.46 -3.52 14.14
CA ILE A 202 -7.99 -2.52 15.11
C ILE A 202 -6.46 -2.58 15.13
N VAL A 203 -5.84 -1.61 14.44
CA VAL A 203 -4.39 -1.52 14.28
C VAL A 203 -3.69 -1.02 15.56
N ASN A 204 -4.38 -0.24 16.39
CA ASN A 204 -3.81 0.35 17.61
C ASN A 204 -4.92 0.49 18.64
N ARG A 205 -5.08 -0.53 19.50
CA ARG A 205 -6.10 -0.48 20.55
C ARG A 205 -5.79 0.62 21.57
N SER A 206 -6.84 1.10 22.22
CA SER A 206 -6.70 1.97 23.39
C SER A 206 -6.12 1.20 24.58
N LEU A 207 -5.57 1.93 25.55
CA LEU A 207 -5.12 1.33 26.80
C LEU A 207 -6.34 0.85 27.61
N THR A 208 -6.18 -0.26 28.32
CA THR A 208 -7.11 -0.68 29.39
C THR A 208 -7.02 0.29 30.57
N GLY A 209 -7.99 0.23 31.49
CA GLY A 209 -7.97 1.05 32.70
C GLY A 209 -6.68 0.86 33.51
N VAL A 210 -6.23 -0.39 33.64
CA VAL A 210 -5.03 -0.75 34.39
C VAL A 210 -3.75 -0.27 33.71
N GLU A 211 -3.60 -0.51 32.41
CA GLU A 211 -2.43 -0.06 31.64
C GLU A 211 -2.32 1.47 31.66
N ARG A 212 -3.46 2.17 31.56
CA ARG A 212 -3.51 3.64 31.62
C ARG A 212 -3.01 4.16 32.95
N GLU A 213 -3.52 3.63 34.06
CA GLU A 213 -3.11 4.05 35.40
C GLU A 213 -1.64 3.72 35.68
N LEU A 214 -1.19 2.54 35.27
CA LEU A 214 0.22 2.14 35.39
C LEU A 214 1.13 3.09 34.61
N LEU A 215 0.81 3.37 33.35
CA LEU A 215 1.62 4.23 32.50
C LEU A 215 1.62 5.69 32.99
N ARG A 216 0.48 6.19 33.51
CA ARG A 216 0.41 7.52 34.13
C ARG A 216 1.32 7.65 35.35
N ARG A 217 1.42 6.61 36.17
CA ARG A 217 2.36 6.58 37.32
C ARG A 217 3.81 6.62 36.85
N VAL A 218 4.16 5.83 35.83
CA VAL A 218 5.49 5.89 35.21
C VAL A 218 5.77 7.28 34.68
N ASN A 219 4.83 7.86 33.93
CA ASN A 219 4.97 9.20 33.35
C ASN A 219 5.12 10.28 34.42
N ARG A 220 4.48 10.13 35.58
CA ARG A 220 4.61 11.07 36.70
C ARG A 220 6.03 11.09 37.28
N GLU A 221 6.68 9.93 37.36
CA GLU A 221 8.02 9.80 37.94
C GLU A 221 9.14 10.08 36.92
N PHE A 222 8.94 9.71 35.66
CA PHE A 222 10.00 9.71 34.63
C PHE A 222 9.73 10.62 33.43
N GLY A 223 8.60 11.34 33.43
CA GLY A 223 8.13 12.10 32.28
C GLY A 223 7.78 11.20 31.08
N GLY A 224 7.81 11.77 29.87
CA GLY A 224 7.46 11.06 28.63
C GLY A 224 8.52 10.10 28.08
N SER A 225 9.69 10.00 28.73
CA SER A 225 10.88 9.35 28.18
C SER A 225 10.71 7.86 27.86
N PHE A 226 9.80 7.18 28.56
CA PHE A 226 9.58 5.73 28.44
C PHE A 226 8.15 5.37 28.01
N SER A 227 7.29 6.37 27.80
CA SER A 227 5.86 6.16 27.58
C SER A 227 5.59 5.28 26.36
N GLU A 228 6.27 5.62 25.25
CA GLU A 228 6.10 4.93 23.97
C GLU A 228 6.51 3.46 24.07
N GLU A 229 7.73 3.19 24.53
CA GLU A 229 8.30 1.84 24.63
C GLU A 229 7.46 0.93 25.54
N ILE A 230 7.04 1.44 26.70
CA ILE A 230 6.22 0.68 27.65
C ILE A 230 4.82 0.45 27.09
N SER A 231 4.21 1.48 26.49
CA SER A 231 2.87 1.36 25.90
C SER A 231 2.83 0.34 24.76
N ASP A 232 3.83 0.36 23.89
CA ASP A 232 3.95 -0.56 22.76
C ASP A 232 4.12 -2.00 23.25
N ARG A 233 4.96 -2.23 24.29
CA ARG A 233 5.13 -3.55 24.89
C ARG A 233 3.82 -4.11 25.46
N MET A 234 3.02 -3.30 26.16
CA MET A 234 1.72 -3.72 26.70
C MET A 234 0.71 -4.02 25.58
N ILE A 235 0.63 -3.14 24.57
CA ILE A 235 -0.31 -3.29 23.45
C ILE A 235 -0.01 -4.55 22.63
N TYR A 236 1.26 -4.79 22.29
CA TYR A 236 1.66 -5.92 21.47
C TYR A 236 1.62 -7.26 22.20
N ALA A 237 1.79 -7.26 23.54
CA ALA A 237 1.65 -8.48 24.32
C ALA A 237 0.20 -9.01 24.35
N GLU A 238 -0.79 -8.10 24.38
CA GLU A 238 -2.21 -8.47 24.40
C GLU A 238 -3.03 -7.64 23.40
N PRO A 239 -2.95 -7.90 22.08
CA PRO A 239 -3.57 -7.07 21.05
C PRO A 239 -5.11 -7.12 21.07
N LEU A 240 -5.70 -8.15 21.66
CA LEU A 240 -7.15 -8.36 21.74
C LEU A 240 -7.77 -7.91 23.08
N ALA A 241 -6.98 -7.33 24.00
CA ALA A 241 -7.50 -6.84 25.27
C ALA A 241 -8.55 -5.74 25.03
N LYS A 242 -9.68 -5.83 25.74
CA LYS A 242 -10.76 -4.84 25.64
C LYS A 242 -10.38 -3.60 26.44
N SER A 243 -10.29 -2.46 25.76
CA SER A 243 -10.05 -1.18 26.41
C SER A 243 -11.30 -0.75 27.19
N ASP A 244 -11.15 -0.49 28.50
CA ASP A 244 -12.21 0.12 29.30
C ASP A 244 -12.32 1.61 28.98
N SER A 245 -13.56 2.08 28.83
CA SER A 245 -13.83 3.51 28.71
C SER A 245 -13.57 4.20 30.04
N VAL A 246 -12.81 5.30 30.02
CA VAL A 246 -12.65 6.20 31.18
C VAL A 246 -14.04 6.57 31.70
N GLU A 247 -14.36 6.27 32.97
CA GLU A 247 -15.59 6.73 33.59
C GLU A 247 -15.53 8.26 33.73
N ILE A 248 -16.60 8.95 33.38
CA ILE A 248 -16.66 10.41 33.47
C ILE A 248 -17.62 10.77 34.59
N ALA A 249 -17.14 11.60 35.52
CA ALA A 249 -18.00 12.16 36.55
C ALA A 249 -19.10 13.03 35.92
N GLU A 250 -20.32 12.93 36.44
CA GLU A 250 -21.51 13.63 35.94
C GLU A 250 -21.29 15.17 35.82
N GLY A 251 -20.48 15.74 36.71
CA GLY A 251 -20.11 17.16 36.66
C GLY A 251 -19.25 17.56 35.44
N VAL A 252 -18.37 16.67 34.97
CA VAL A 252 -17.53 16.90 33.78
C VAL A 252 -18.36 16.81 32.51
N GLU A 253 -19.30 15.86 32.45
CA GLU A 253 -20.23 15.75 31.33
C GLU A 253 -21.10 17.01 31.21
N GLY A 254 -21.64 17.53 32.32
CA GLY A 254 -22.39 18.80 32.32
C GLY A 254 -21.56 20.01 31.87
N ALA A 255 -20.28 20.08 32.25
CA ALA A 255 -19.38 21.14 31.80
C ALA A 255 -19.12 21.06 30.29
N LEU A 256 -18.85 19.88 29.75
CA LEU A 256 -18.65 19.66 28.32
C LEU A 256 -19.93 19.91 27.51
N ALA A 257 -21.10 19.52 28.03
CA ALA A 257 -22.39 19.83 27.42
C ALA A 257 -22.60 21.35 27.31
N THR A 258 -22.22 22.10 28.34
CA THR A 258 -22.29 23.57 28.32
C THR A 258 -21.31 24.17 27.32
N ARG A 259 -20.09 23.62 27.25
CA ARG A 259 -19.02 24.12 26.37
C ARG A 259 -19.30 23.85 24.88
N TYR A 260 -19.79 22.65 24.54
CA TYR A 260 -19.90 22.19 23.16
C TYR A 260 -21.34 21.98 22.67
N GLY A 261 -22.37 22.17 23.50
CA GLY A 261 -23.76 21.93 23.09
C GLY A 261 -24.20 22.76 21.87
N VAL A 262 -23.79 24.03 21.81
CA VAL A 262 -24.06 24.91 20.65
C VAL A 262 -23.33 24.42 19.40
N ASP A 263 -22.09 23.97 19.57
CA ASP A 263 -21.25 23.46 18.47
C ASP A 263 -21.79 22.13 17.92
N ILE A 264 -22.21 21.21 18.79
CA ILE A 264 -22.87 19.96 18.40
C ILE A 264 -24.14 20.26 17.60
N ALA A 265 -24.99 21.16 18.11
CA ALA A 265 -26.21 21.57 17.42
C ALA A 265 -25.90 22.21 16.05
N TRP A 266 -24.82 22.99 15.95
CA TRP A 266 -24.38 23.56 14.68
C TRP A 266 -23.91 22.49 13.69
N VAL A 267 -23.09 21.52 14.11
CA VAL A 267 -22.63 20.41 13.26
C VAL A 267 -23.82 19.59 12.74
N ASN A 268 -24.74 19.20 13.63
CA ASN A 268 -25.96 18.48 13.27
C ASN A 268 -26.86 19.28 12.32
N GLY A 269 -27.04 20.57 12.58
CA GLY A 269 -27.81 21.46 11.71
C GLY A 269 -27.20 21.64 10.33
N LYS A 270 -25.88 21.86 10.25
CA LYS A 270 -25.17 22.19 9.00
C LYS A 270 -24.94 20.96 8.12
N PHE A 271 -24.58 19.82 8.69
CA PHE A 271 -24.14 18.64 7.92
C PHE A 271 -25.11 17.47 7.94
N PHE A 272 -26.01 17.39 8.92
CA PHE A 272 -26.90 16.24 9.11
C PHE A 272 -28.39 16.63 9.06
N GLY A 273 -28.72 17.78 8.48
CA GLY A 273 -30.11 18.22 8.31
C GLY A 273 -30.87 18.41 9.62
N GLY A 274 -30.15 18.65 10.73
CA GLY A 274 -30.70 18.76 12.08
C GLY A 274 -30.95 17.43 12.77
N ALA A 275 -30.60 16.29 12.16
CA ALA A 275 -30.65 15.00 12.83
C ALA A 275 -29.58 14.93 13.93
N ASP A 276 -29.92 14.31 15.05
CA ASP A 276 -29.04 14.13 16.21
C ASP A 276 -28.04 12.97 15.94
N VAL A 277 -27.02 13.27 15.11
CA VAL A 277 -26.06 12.29 14.61
C VAL A 277 -24.74 12.36 15.39
N VAL A 278 -24.23 13.56 15.62
CA VAL A 278 -23.09 13.82 16.50
C VAL A 278 -23.61 14.17 17.89
N SER A 279 -23.04 13.56 18.91
CA SER A 279 -23.48 13.71 20.29
C SER A 279 -22.32 14.00 21.24
N LEU A 280 -22.65 14.22 22.51
CA LEU A 280 -21.66 14.39 23.56
C LEU A 280 -20.97 13.06 23.90
N SER A 281 -21.74 11.98 24.11
CA SER A 281 -21.27 10.74 24.76
C SER A 281 -21.15 9.51 23.85
N GLY A 282 -21.72 9.53 22.63
CA GLY A 282 -21.72 8.35 21.75
C GLY A 282 -22.86 7.37 21.98
N GLU A 283 -23.66 7.56 23.04
CA GLU A 283 -24.81 6.71 23.32
C GLU A 283 -26.01 7.21 22.50
N ARG A 284 -26.33 6.52 21.41
CA ARG A 284 -27.63 6.68 20.77
C ARG A 284 -28.71 6.48 21.84
N ASN A 285 -29.77 7.29 21.79
CA ASN A 285 -31.05 7.03 22.47
C ASN A 285 -31.68 5.72 21.97
N ASN A 286 -31.04 4.58 22.22
CA ASN A 286 -31.57 3.24 22.07
C ASN A 286 -32.34 2.93 23.35
N ALA A 287 -33.52 3.53 23.47
CA ALA A 287 -34.56 3.05 24.38
C ALA A 287 -34.96 1.62 23.93
N GLY A 288 -34.20 0.61 24.35
CA GLY A 288 -34.47 -0.77 23.95
C GLY A 288 -33.58 -1.86 24.52
N HIS A 289 -32.38 -1.58 25.06
CA HIS A 289 -31.46 -2.63 25.53
C HIS A 289 -30.91 -2.38 26.95
N ARG A 290 -31.77 -1.98 27.89
CA ARG A 290 -31.49 -2.14 29.33
C ARG A 290 -32.26 -3.34 29.88
N ALA A 291 -31.78 -4.55 29.58
CA ALA A 291 -32.18 -5.76 30.29
C ALA A 291 -31.19 -6.91 30.03
N SER A 292 -29.94 -6.79 30.46
CA SER A 292 -29.09 -7.96 30.77
C SER A 292 -27.75 -7.51 31.37
N THR A 293 -27.78 -6.95 32.57
CA THR A 293 -26.54 -6.77 33.35
C THR A 293 -26.84 -7.09 34.82
N ALA A 294 -27.05 -8.38 35.08
CA ALA A 294 -27.10 -8.91 36.44
C ALA A 294 -26.67 -10.39 36.45
N GLN A 295 -25.56 -10.73 35.78
CA GLN A 295 -24.94 -12.08 35.90
C GLN A 295 -23.53 -12.15 35.28
N VAL A 296 -22.63 -11.20 35.55
CA VAL A 296 -21.22 -11.28 35.09
C VAL A 296 -20.19 -10.92 36.17
N SER A 297 -20.61 -10.55 37.39
CA SER A 297 -19.73 -9.96 38.41
C SER A 297 -18.79 -10.92 39.16
N LEU A 298 -18.66 -12.20 38.79
CA LEU A 298 -17.77 -13.15 39.49
C LEU A 298 -16.67 -13.76 38.61
N LYS A 299 -16.74 -13.64 37.27
CA LYS A 299 -15.65 -14.05 36.36
C LYS A 299 -14.69 -12.91 36.01
N VAL A 300 -15.21 -11.67 35.99
CA VAL A 300 -14.46 -10.48 35.58
C VAL A 300 -13.37 -10.11 36.59
N GLU A 301 -13.60 -10.30 37.89
CA GLU A 301 -12.61 -9.98 38.93
C GLU A 301 -11.35 -10.87 38.84
N GLY A 302 -11.51 -12.15 38.50
CA GLY A 302 -10.39 -13.09 38.32
C GLY A 302 -9.57 -12.83 37.05
N GLU A 303 -10.25 -12.48 35.94
CA GLU A 303 -9.59 -12.11 34.68
C GLU A 303 -8.89 -10.74 34.77
N MET A 304 -9.51 -9.75 35.44
CA MET A 304 -8.89 -8.43 35.69
C MET A 304 -7.65 -8.53 36.58
N ALA A 305 -7.69 -9.30 37.66
CA ALA A 305 -6.52 -9.49 38.54
C ALA A 305 -5.36 -10.18 37.80
N SER A 306 -5.68 -11.12 36.89
CA SER A 306 -4.68 -11.76 36.02
C SER A 306 -4.09 -10.77 35.00
N HIS A 307 -4.90 -9.89 34.40
CA HIS A 307 -4.44 -8.89 33.44
C HIS A 307 -3.58 -7.81 34.11
N GLU A 308 -3.96 -7.35 35.30
CA GLU A 308 -3.18 -6.38 36.09
C GLU A 308 -1.80 -6.91 36.46
N THR A 309 -1.74 -8.18 36.88
CA THR A 309 -0.46 -8.84 37.20
C THR A 309 0.44 -8.90 35.96
N ARG A 310 -0.11 -9.29 34.80
CA ARG A 310 0.64 -9.36 33.54
C ARG A 310 1.14 -8.00 33.05
N ALA A 311 0.31 -6.96 33.10
CA ALA A 311 0.73 -5.61 32.73
C ALA A 311 1.88 -5.12 33.62
N ARG A 312 1.84 -5.42 34.93
CA ARG A 312 2.95 -5.14 35.85
C ARG A 312 4.20 -5.96 35.53
N ASP A 313 4.06 -7.25 35.25
CA ASP A 313 5.18 -8.13 34.90
C ASP A 313 5.89 -7.62 33.63
N LEU A 314 5.16 -7.19 32.61
CA LEU A 314 5.75 -6.60 31.39
C LEU A 314 6.56 -5.33 31.67
N VAL A 315 6.07 -4.47 32.57
CA VAL A 315 6.80 -3.26 32.98
C VAL A 315 8.00 -3.61 33.85
N LEU A 316 7.90 -4.63 34.71
CA LEU A 316 9.00 -5.12 35.53
C LEU A 316 10.10 -5.77 34.68
N ASP A 317 9.75 -6.61 33.70
CA ASP A 317 10.68 -7.21 32.75
C ASP A 317 11.43 -6.12 31.97
N TRP A 318 10.69 -5.15 31.43
CA TRP A 318 11.28 -3.97 30.78
C TRP A 318 12.22 -3.20 31.73
N ALA A 319 11.80 -2.98 32.98
CA ALA A 319 12.63 -2.28 33.97
C ALA A 319 13.90 -3.08 34.30
N LEU A 320 13.81 -4.41 34.43
CA LEU A 320 14.96 -5.29 34.64
C LEU A 320 15.91 -5.28 33.45
N GLU A 321 15.40 -5.29 32.22
CA GLU A 321 16.20 -5.12 30.99
C GLU A 321 16.93 -3.77 30.98
N LYS A 322 16.24 -2.67 31.29
CA LYS A 322 16.85 -1.33 31.37
C LYS A 322 17.85 -1.22 32.50
N ILE A 323 17.57 -1.79 33.67
CA ILE A 323 18.50 -1.84 34.79
C ILE A 323 19.72 -2.68 34.43
N ALA A 324 19.57 -3.80 33.71
CA ALA A 324 20.71 -4.59 33.23
C ALA A 324 21.58 -3.78 32.24
N LEU A 325 20.96 -3.03 31.32
CA LEU A 325 21.64 -2.12 30.39
C LEU A 325 22.32 -0.94 31.10
N ILE A 326 21.67 -0.37 32.13
CA ILE A 326 22.20 0.75 32.92
C ILE A 326 23.25 0.27 33.93
N GLN A 327 23.16 -0.93 34.48
CA GLN A 327 24.18 -1.49 35.37
C GLN A 327 25.47 -1.82 34.59
N GLN A 328 25.37 -2.16 33.30
CA GLN A 328 26.55 -2.22 32.43
C GLN A 328 27.23 -0.84 32.25
N SER A 329 26.50 0.27 32.34
CA SER A 329 27.05 1.62 32.16
C SER A 329 27.39 2.35 33.47
N SER A 330 26.59 2.27 34.52
CA SER A 330 26.78 2.98 35.81
C SER A 330 27.71 2.25 36.79
N ALA A 331 27.69 0.91 36.84
CA ALA A 331 28.67 0.15 37.61
C ALA A 331 30.08 0.27 37.01
N SER A 332 30.18 0.55 35.71
CA SER A 332 31.44 0.81 35.01
C SER A 332 32.13 2.08 35.52
N HIS A 333 31.41 3.17 35.83
CA HIS A 333 32.02 4.43 36.27
C HIS A 333 32.57 4.36 37.71
N VAL A 334 31.82 3.78 38.65
CA VAL A 334 32.30 3.58 40.04
C VAL A 334 33.42 2.55 40.09
N ALA A 335 33.31 1.45 39.34
CA ALA A 335 34.38 0.47 39.23
C ALA A 335 35.62 1.05 38.55
N SER A 336 35.47 1.86 37.49
CA SER A 336 36.57 2.52 36.79
C SER A 336 37.26 3.56 37.68
N ALA A 337 36.54 4.36 38.46
CA ALA A 337 37.14 5.32 39.39
C ALA A 337 37.98 4.64 40.48
N LEU A 338 37.50 3.50 41.01
CA LEU A 338 38.22 2.71 42.02
C LEU A 338 39.40 1.91 41.42
N LEU A 339 39.28 1.43 40.18
CA LEU A 339 40.36 0.72 39.47
C LEU A 339 41.43 1.68 38.92
N ASN A 340 41.07 2.94 38.64
CA ASN A 340 41.99 3.99 38.18
C ASN A 340 42.73 4.70 39.33
N ILE A 341 42.66 4.21 40.57
CA ILE A 341 43.49 4.73 41.66
C ILE A 341 44.94 4.34 41.38
N ASP A 342 45.72 5.30 40.89
CA ASP A 342 47.13 5.09 40.62
C ASP A 342 47.94 5.27 41.92
N TRP A 343 48.18 4.16 42.60
CA TRP A 343 48.91 4.13 43.87
C TRP A 343 50.38 4.55 43.74
N HIS A 344 50.95 4.60 42.53
CA HIS A 344 52.31 5.12 42.34
C HIS A 344 52.41 6.62 42.61
N LEU A 345 51.30 7.36 42.42
CA LEU A 345 51.21 8.78 42.72
C LEU A 345 51.00 9.08 44.21
N ALA A 346 50.76 8.06 45.05
CA ALA A 346 50.57 8.23 46.49
C ALA A 346 51.85 8.73 47.21
N SER A 347 53.02 8.56 46.59
CA SER A 347 54.31 9.03 47.11
C SER A 347 54.72 10.39 46.57
N ASP A 348 53.86 11.05 45.77
CA ASP A 348 54.15 12.38 45.23
C ASP A 348 54.22 13.42 46.37
N PRO A 349 55.25 14.30 46.40
CA PRO A 349 55.44 15.27 47.49
C PRO A 349 54.27 16.24 47.70
N VAL A 350 53.38 16.35 46.71
CA VAL A 350 52.21 17.25 46.73
C VAL A 350 51.03 16.61 47.45
N ILE A 351 51.00 15.29 47.62
CA ILE A 351 49.91 14.58 48.29
C ILE A 351 50.05 14.72 49.82
N PRO A 352 49.00 15.17 50.54
CA PRO A 352 49.00 15.21 52.00
C PRO A 352 49.22 13.83 52.61
N GLU A 353 49.96 13.77 53.73
CA GLU A 353 50.20 12.50 54.45
C GLU A 353 48.92 11.82 54.94
N ASP A 354 47.83 12.58 55.09
CA ASP A 354 46.51 12.11 55.53
C ASP A 354 45.51 11.91 54.37
N PHE A 355 45.97 11.97 53.12
CA PHE A 355 45.11 11.84 51.93
C PHE A 355 44.54 10.42 51.77
N ASP A 356 43.22 10.30 51.80
CA ASP A 356 42.49 9.06 51.55
C ASP A 356 41.78 9.16 50.17
N PRO A 357 42.26 8.44 49.14
CA PRO A 357 41.72 8.53 47.79
C PRO A 357 40.28 8.03 47.69
N ILE A 358 39.85 7.14 48.59
CA ILE A 358 38.48 6.64 48.63
C ILE A 358 37.58 7.67 49.31
N ALA A 359 37.99 8.22 50.44
CA ALA A 359 37.27 9.31 51.09
C ALA A 359 37.16 10.53 50.16
N TYR A 360 38.21 10.82 49.39
CA TYR A 360 38.22 11.89 48.41
C TYR A 360 37.21 11.68 47.28
N LEU A 361 37.09 10.48 46.71
CA LEU A 361 36.07 10.18 45.70
C LEU A 361 34.64 10.24 46.28
N LEU A 362 34.45 9.76 47.50
CA LEU A 362 33.12 9.73 48.14
C LEU A 362 32.63 11.12 48.56
N ASN A 363 33.54 11.99 49.00
CA ASN A 363 33.22 13.37 49.37
C ASN A 363 33.12 14.32 48.16
N ASN A 364 33.54 13.87 46.96
CA ASN A 364 33.54 14.64 45.72
C ASN A 364 32.91 13.82 44.60
N THR A 365 31.58 13.70 44.65
CA THR A 365 30.78 12.83 43.78
C THR A 365 30.87 13.17 42.29
N ASP A 366 31.24 14.41 41.96
CA ASP A 366 31.55 14.85 40.60
C ASP A 366 32.78 14.14 40.01
N ILE A 367 33.83 13.96 40.82
CA ILE A 367 35.06 13.25 40.43
C ILE A 367 34.78 11.75 40.27
N LEU A 368 33.98 11.18 41.17
CA LEU A 368 33.54 9.78 41.11
C LEU A 368 32.71 9.50 39.85
N THR A 369 31.82 10.41 39.47
CA THR A 369 30.99 10.29 38.28
C THR A 369 31.82 10.43 37.00
N ALA A 370 32.88 11.23 37.01
CA ALA A 370 33.79 11.41 35.89
C ALA A 370 34.78 10.25 35.67
N GLY A 371 34.90 9.30 36.62
CA GLY A 371 35.82 8.16 36.50
C GLY A 371 37.31 8.52 36.62
N THR A 372 37.62 9.74 37.04
CA THR A 372 38.97 10.32 37.07
C THR A 372 39.78 9.81 38.26
N SER A 373 41.09 9.55 38.05
CA SER A 373 41.98 9.11 39.13
C SER A 373 42.06 10.16 40.26
N PRO A 374 41.84 9.79 41.53
CA PRO A 374 41.80 10.75 42.64
C PRO A 374 43.14 11.44 42.90
N TYR A 375 44.26 10.71 42.79
CA TYR A 375 45.59 11.29 42.96
C TYR A 375 45.94 12.26 41.84
N ALA A 376 45.74 11.86 40.57
CA ALA A 376 46.01 12.72 39.43
C ALA A 376 45.14 13.99 39.46
N HIS A 377 43.85 13.85 39.81
CA HIS A 377 42.96 14.99 39.95
C HIS A 377 43.41 15.93 41.07
N PHE A 378 43.78 15.40 42.24
CA PHE A 378 44.23 16.22 43.36
C PHE A 378 45.52 16.99 43.04
N ILE A 379 46.49 16.35 42.37
CA ILE A 379 47.76 16.96 41.96
C ILE A 379 47.53 18.06 40.91
N ALA A 380 46.69 17.79 39.91
CA ALA A 380 46.47 18.71 38.80
C ALA A 380 45.57 19.89 39.19
N HIS A 381 44.49 19.64 39.94
CA HIS A 381 43.40 20.59 40.15
C HIS A 381 42.94 20.67 41.62
N GLY A 382 42.72 19.54 42.27
CA GLY A 382 42.05 19.47 43.58
C GLY A 382 42.73 20.23 44.73
N ARG A 383 44.06 20.38 44.72
CA ARG A 383 44.79 21.19 45.72
C ARG A 383 44.57 22.69 45.62
N TYR A 384 44.08 23.17 44.47
CA TYR A 384 43.81 24.59 44.22
C TYR A 384 42.30 24.91 44.33
N GLU A 385 41.45 23.88 44.41
CA GLU A 385 40.01 24.01 44.50
C GLU A 385 39.57 24.13 45.97
N ILE A 386 38.86 25.21 46.29
CA ILE A 386 38.39 25.49 47.66
C ILE A 386 37.22 24.56 48.01
N GLY A 387 37.32 23.85 49.14
CA GLY A 387 36.21 23.04 49.68
C GLY A 387 36.28 21.54 49.41
N ARG A 388 37.33 21.06 48.73
CA ARG A 388 37.57 19.62 48.53
C ARG A 388 37.98 18.96 49.85
N ILE A 389 37.31 17.88 50.25
CA ILE A 389 37.63 17.11 51.47
C ILE A 389 38.26 15.77 51.07
N TRP A 390 39.47 15.51 51.56
CA TRP A 390 40.27 14.33 51.21
C TRP A 390 40.61 13.41 52.38
N THR A 391 40.04 13.66 53.56
CA THR A 391 40.27 12.85 54.76
C THR A 391 38.95 12.28 55.29
N ALA A 392 39.03 11.12 55.95
CA ALA A 392 37.93 10.64 56.78
C ALA A 392 38.11 11.21 58.20
N GLY A 393 37.11 11.92 58.73
CA GLY A 393 37.22 12.64 59.99
C GLY A 393 37.66 11.79 61.20
N PRO A 394 38.16 12.41 62.29
CA PRO A 394 38.82 11.73 63.41
C PRO A 394 37.79 11.08 64.35
N ASN A 395 37.15 10.01 63.91
CA ASN A 395 36.34 9.14 64.76
C ASN A 395 36.99 7.76 64.83
N GLY A 396 37.44 7.38 66.03
CA GLY A 396 38.08 6.07 66.34
C GLY A 396 37.23 4.83 66.05
N GLY A 397 36.07 4.97 65.42
CA GLY A 397 35.32 3.89 64.79
C GLY A 397 35.97 3.38 63.50
N TRP A 398 36.69 4.23 62.75
CA TRP A 398 37.22 3.85 61.44
C TRP A 398 38.39 2.86 61.55
N SER A 399 39.22 2.91 62.59
CA SER A 399 40.29 1.93 62.75
C SER A 399 39.77 0.51 63.05
N ARG A 400 38.68 0.38 63.84
CA ARG A 400 37.99 -0.90 64.06
C ARG A 400 37.19 -1.35 62.85
N ALA A 401 36.53 -0.41 62.17
CA ALA A 401 35.84 -0.71 60.93
C ALA A 401 36.82 -1.05 59.81
N LYS A 402 38.07 -0.57 59.80
CA LYS A 402 39.12 -0.95 58.83
C LYS A 402 39.53 -2.42 58.96
N GLU A 403 39.67 -2.93 60.18
CA GLU A 403 39.92 -4.37 60.42
C GLU A 403 38.68 -5.22 60.09
N GLY A 404 37.48 -4.78 60.50
CA GLY A 404 36.23 -5.45 60.15
C GLY A 404 35.91 -5.41 58.64
N PHE A 405 36.30 -4.34 57.95
CA PHE A 405 36.24 -4.22 56.49
C PHE A 405 37.26 -5.14 55.84
N ALA A 406 38.47 -5.29 56.36
CA ALA A 406 39.47 -6.21 55.79
C ALA A 406 39.03 -7.69 55.89
N GLU A 407 38.35 -8.07 56.96
CA GLU A 407 37.77 -9.40 57.15
C GLU A 407 36.52 -9.59 56.26
N LYS A 408 35.60 -8.63 56.26
CA LYS A 408 34.45 -8.61 55.33
C LYS A 408 34.87 -8.59 53.87
N THR A 409 35.97 -7.92 53.52
CA THR A 409 36.53 -7.87 52.16
C THR A 409 37.07 -9.24 51.77
N ARG A 410 37.68 -9.99 52.69
CA ARG A 410 38.10 -11.38 52.45
C ARG A 410 36.90 -12.30 52.22
N GLU A 411 35.87 -12.21 53.06
CA GLU A 411 34.60 -12.93 52.85
C GLU A 411 33.94 -12.54 51.51
N LEU A 412 33.98 -11.26 51.13
CA LEU A 412 33.44 -10.77 49.86
C LEU A 412 34.26 -11.25 48.66
N ILE A 413 35.58 -11.39 48.80
CA ILE A 413 36.44 -11.95 47.76
C ILE A 413 36.12 -13.44 47.58
N GLU A 414 36.00 -14.21 48.65
CA GLU A 414 35.63 -15.64 48.60
C GLU A 414 34.22 -15.83 47.99
N LEU A 415 33.21 -15.05 48.45
CA LEU A 415 31.87 -15.05 47.85
C LEU A 415 31.89 -14.61 46.38
N ARG A 416 32.79 -13.70 45.99
CA ARG A 416 32.93 -13.24 44.61
C ARG A 416 33.61 -14.29 43.73
N GLU A 417 34.57 -15.04 44.26
CA GLU A 417 35.17 -16.19 43.57
C GLU A 417 34.15 -17.32 43.39
N GLU A 418 33.34 -17.60 44.41
CA GLU A 418 32.23 -18.56 44.31
C GLU A 418 31.17 -18.11 43.31
N LEU A 419 30.74 -16.83 43.37
CA LEU A 419 29.74 -16.28 42.46
C LEU A 419 30.28 -16.14 41.03
N ALA A 420 31.58 -15.89 40.85
CA ALA A 420 32.24 -15.93 39.55
C ALA A 420 32.28 -17.36 38.99
N CYS A 421 32.56 -18.36 39.84
CA CYS A 421 32.52 -19.77 39.43
C CYS A 421 31.09 -20.21 39.05
N GLU A 422 30.07 -19.84 39.82
CA GLU A 422 28.67 -20.13 39.49
C GLU A 422 28.21 -19.39 38.24
N ARG A 423 28.63 -18.15 38.06
CA ARG A 423 28.32 -17.39 36.83
C ARG A 423 28.99 -18.00 35.60
N ILE A 424 30.25 -18.44 35.70
CA ILE A 424 30.93 -19.15 34.60
C ILE A 424 30.19 -20.46 34.27
N LYS A 425 29.69 -21.19 35.26
CA LYS A 425 28.87 -22.40 35.03
C LYS A 425 27.54 -22.06 34.35
N SER A 426 26.81 -21.06 34.86
CA SER A 426 25.54 -20.62 34.29
C SER A 426 25.71 -20.08 32.86
N ASP A 427 26.77 -19.31 32.60
CA ASP A 427 27.08 -18.78 31.28
C ASP A 427 27.46 -19.93 30.31
N ALA A 428 28.17 -20.94 30.79
CA ALA A 428 28.48 -22.14 30.01
C ALA A 428 27.23 -22.99 29.70
N GLU A 429 26.29 -23.11 30.64
CA GLU A 429 25.00 -23.78 30.42
C GLU A 429 24.11 -23.02 29.44
N CYS A 430 24.00 -21.69 29.58
CA CYS A 430 23.29 -20.83 28.63
C CYS A 430 23.92 -20.88 27.23
N ALA A 431 25.26 -20.83 27.13
CA ALA A 431 25.96 -20.96 25.86
C ALA A 431 25.73 -22.32 25.20
N LYS A 432 25.64 -23.40 25.99
CA LYS A 432 25.30 -24.73 25.49
C LYS A 432 23.87 -24.81 24.96
N VAL A 433 22.89 -24.29 25.69
CA VAL A 433 21.50 -24.23 25.24
C VAL A 433 21.35 -23.38 23.98
N ALA A 434 22.06 -22.25 23.90
CA ALA A 434 22.06 -21.39 22.72
C ALA A 434 22.72 -22.07 21.50
N LEU A 435 23.78 -22.85 21.69
CA LEU A 435 24.41 -23.66 20.65
C LEU A 435 23.49 -24.78 20.15
N ASP A 436 22.79 -25.46 21.05
CA ASP A 436 21.83 -26.52 20.70
C ASP A 436 20.65 -25.93 19.92
N ALA A 437 20.06 -24.82 20.39
CA ALA A 437 18.99 -24.11 19.69
C ALA A 437 19.43 -23.59 18.31
N ARG A 438 20.66 -23.07 18.20
CA ARG A 438 21.25 -22.67 16.91
C ARG A 438 21.40 -23.88 15.97
N GLY A 439 21.81 -25.03 16.49
CA GLY A 439 21.89 -26.27 15.73
C GLY A 439 20.53 -26.72 15.18
N GLU A 440 19.47 -26.60 16.00
CA GLU A 440 18.10 -26.90 15.57
C GLU A 440 17.62 -25.93 14.47
N VAL A 441 17.86 -24.63 14.62
CA VAL A 441 17.52 -23.63 13.61
C VAL A 441 18.29 -23.86 12.31
N GLU A 442 19.60 -24.14 12.38
CA GLU A 442 20.41 -24.46 11.19
C GLU A 442 19.93 -25.75 10.50
N ALA A 443 19.47 -26.76 11.26
CA ALA A 443 18.88 -27.97 10.69
C ALA A 443 17.55 -27.69 9.98
N LEU A 444 16.67 -26.89 10.58
CA LEU A 444 15.40 -26.47 9.97
C LEU A 444 15.63 -25.64 8.70
N LEU A 445 16.60 -24.72 8.70
CA LEU A 445 16.96 -23.93 7.53
C LEU A 445 17.51 -24.81 6.39
N ARG A 446 18.31 -25.84 6.71
CA ARG A 446 18.75 -26.82 5.70
C ARG A 446 17.60 -27.62 5.12
N GLN A 447 16.64 -28.04 5.95
CA GLN A 447 15.43 -28.74 5.48
C GLN A 447 14.57 -27.85 4.57
N LEU A 448 14.42 -26.57 4.91
CA LEU A 448 13.71 -25.61 4.09
C LEU A 448 14.40 -25.40 2.74
N ALA A 449 15.72 -25.19 2.74
CA ALA A 449 16.50 -25.02 1.51
C ALA A 449 16.43 -26.25 0.60
N GLU A 450 16.45 -27.46 1.17
CA GLU A 450 16.30 -28.70 0.40
C GLU A 450 14.89 -28.83 -0.20
N ARG A 451 13.85 -28.44 0.56
CA ARG A 451 12.48 -28.42 0.07
C ARG A 451 12.29 -27.42 -1.08
N GLU A 452 12.90 -26.24 -0.98
CA GLU A 452 12.86 -25.23 -2.04
C GLU A 452 13.60 -25.70 -3.31
N ARG A 453 14.75 -26.39 -3.16
CA ARG A 453 15.45 -27.00 -4.30
C ARG A 453 14.60 -28.06 -4.98
N ASN A 454 14.02 -28.99 -4.22
CA ASN A 454 13.16 -30.03 -4.78
C ASN A 454 11.95 -29.42 -5.51
N TYR A 455 11.34 -28.37 -4.94
CA TYR A 455 10.25 -27.67 -5.60
C TYR A 455 10.68 -26.98 -6.91
N ALA A 456 11.88 -26.37 -6.93
CA ALA A 456 12.43 -25.76 -8.14
C ALA A 456 12.75 -26.80 -9.22
N GLU A 457 13.26 -27.97 -8.85
CA GLU A 457 13.50 -29.09 -9.76
C GLU A 457 12.19 -29.64 -10.34
N ASP A 458 11.17 -29.83 -9.50
CA ASP A 458 9.83 -30.25 -9.93
C ASP A 458 9.21 -29.25 -10.92
N LEU A 459 9.35 -27.95 -10.65
CA LEU A 459 8.87 -26.88 -11.53
C LEU A 459 9.60 -26.89 -12.89
N ALA A 460 10.93 -27.06 -12.88
CA ALA A 460 11.73 -27.17 -14.10
C ALA A 460 11.36 -28.41 -14.93
N HIS A 461 11.10 -29.55 -14.27
CA HIS A 461 10.62 -30.76 -14.93
C HIS A 461 9.23 -30.59 -15.54
N ALA A 462 8.33 -29.89 -14.83
CA ALA A 462 6.99 -29.58 -15.33
C ALA A 462 7.05 -28.69 -16.58
N HIS A 463 7.83 -27.60 -16.55
CA HIS A 463 8.03 -26.73 -17.72
C HIS A 463 8.64 -27.49 -18.90
N SER A 464 9.70 -28.28 -18.68
CA SER A 464 10.32 -29.09 -19.74
C SER A 464 9.36 -30.13 -20.35
N ARG A 465 8.38 -30.63 -19.60
CA ARG A 465 7.35 -31.53 -20.14
C ARG A 465 6.36 -30.76 -21.00
N ILE A 466 5.88 -29.61 -20.52
CA ILE A 466 4.95 -28.73 -21.27
C ILE A 466 5.59 -28.29 -22.59
N ASP A 467 6.86 -27.88 -22.58
CA ASP A 467 7.58 -27.46 -23.79
C ASP A 467 7.69 -28.59 -24.82
N ARG A 468 7.99 -29.82 -24.36
CA ARG A 468 8.06 -30.99 -25.24
C ARG A 468 6.71 -31.34 -25.85
N GLU A 469 5.64 -31.25 -25.08
CA GLU A 469 4.27 -31.48 -25.56
C GLU A 469 3.85 -30.41 -26.59
N ARG A 470 4.21 -29.14 -26.35
CA ARG A 470 3.98 -28.02 -27.28
C ARG A 470 4.71 -28.23 -28.61
N VAL A 471 6.01 -28.52 -28.58
CA VAL A 471 6.81 -28.76 -29.79
C VAL A 471 6.26 -29.95 -30.58
N ALA A 472 5.93 -31.05 -29.91
CA ALA A 472 5.34 -32.22 -30.57
C ALA A 472 3.98 -31.91 -31.22
N SER A 473 3.16 -31.05 -30.60
CA SER A 473 1.88 -30.62 -31.17
C SER A 473 2.07 -29.75 -32.42
N ILE A 474 3.06 -28.86 -32.45
CA ILE A 474 3.40 -28.04 -33.62
C ILE A 474 3.90 -28.92 -34.76
N GLU A 475 4.86 -29.81 -34.50
CA GLU A 475 5.40 -30.74 -35.50
C GLU A 475 4.30 -31.63 -36.10
N ALA A 476 3.36 -32.11 -35.28
CA ALA A 476 2.22 -32.90 -35.75
C ALA A 476 1.27 -32.08 -36.65
N ALA A 477 1.04 -30.81 -36.32
CA ALA A 477 0.23 -29.90 -37.14
C ALA A 477 0.91 -29.61 -38.48
N GLU A 478 2.21 -29.29 -38.48
CA GLU A 478 2.99 -29.04 -39.69
C GLU A 478 2.98 -30.26 -40.62
N LYS A 479 3.18 -31.46 -40.07
CA LYS A 479 3.15 -32.72 -40.84
C LYS A 479 1.78 -32.99 -41.48
N THR A 480 0.71 -32.51 -40.84
CA THR A 480 -0.67 -32.72 -41.31
C THR A 480 -1.07 -31.67 -42.35
N TYR A 481 -0.76 -30.40 -42.12
CA TYR A 481 -1.27 -29.29 -42.92
C TYR A 481 -0.38 -28.92 -44.11
N THR A 482 0.95 -29.08 -44.02
CA THR A 482 1.88 -28.82 -45.13
C THR A 482 1.50 -29.55 -46.44
N PRO A 483 1.29 -30.88 -46.45
CA PRO A 483 0.95 -31.59 -47.70
C PRO A 483 -0.41 -31.16 -48.26
N LEU A 484 -1.37 -30.79 -47.40
CA LEU A 484 -2.67 -30.26 -47.83
C LEU A 484 -2.50 -28.90 -48.51
N ILE A 485 -1.71 -27.99 -47.93
CA ILE A 485 -1.41 -26.68 -48.51
C ILE A 485 -0.74 -26.85 -49.88
N GLU A 486 0.23 -27.75 -50.01
CA GLU A 486 0.89 -28.04 -51.30
C GLU A 486 -0.07 -28.64 -52.34
N GLU A 487 -1.01 -29.50 -51.93
CA GLU A 487 -2.03 -30.04 -52.82
C GLU A 487 -3.00 -28.96 -53.31
N HIS A 488 -3.52 -28.14 -52.39
CA HIS A 488 -4.40 -27.03 -52.74
C HIS A 488 -3.68 -26.02 -53.63
N ALA A 489 -2.43 -25.65 -53.33
CA ALA A 489 -1.64 -24.74 -54.16
C ALA A 489 -1.45 -25.28 -55.60
N ARG A 490 -1.17 -26.59 -55.75
CA ARG A 490 -1.09 -27.22 -57.08
C ARG A 490 -2.42 -27.17 -57.83
N ARG A 491 -3.54 -27.45 -57.16
CA ARG A 491 -4.88 -27.37 -57.77
C ARG A 491 -5.23 -25.94 -58.17
N THR A 492 -4.91 -24.97 -57.32
CA THR A 492 -5.09 -23.54 -57.58
C THR A 492 -4.30 -23.09 -58.80
N GLY A 493 -3.01 -23.44 -58.90
CA GLY A 493 -2.19 -23.11 -60.09
C GLY A 493 -2.71 -23.76 -61.38
N ALA A 494 -3.20 -25.00 -61.32
CA ALA A 494 -3.80 -25.66 -62.47
C ALA A 494 -5.12 -24.98 -62.92
N LEU A 495 -5.92 -24.50 -61.97
CA LEU A 495 -7.14 -23.73 -62.25
C LEU A 495 -6.82 -22.35 -62.86
N GLU A 496 -5.78 -21.67 -62.37
CA GLU A 496 -5.33 -20.38 -62.93
C GLU A 496 -4.91 -20.52 -64.40
N GLN A 497 -4.09 -21.52 -64.70
CA GLN A 497 -3.64 -21.77 -66.08
C GLN A 497 -4.83 -22.05 -67.00
N ARG A 498 -5.79 -22.86 -66.53
CA ARG A 498 -6.99 -23.19 -67.31
C ARG A 498 -7.92 -21.98 -67.49
N LEU A 499 -8.03 -21.11 -66.48
CA LEU A 499 -8.76 -19.85 -66.59
C LEU A 499 -8.14 -18.95 -67.68
N GLN A 500 -6.82 -18.83 -67.71
CA GLN A 500 -6.11 -18.07 -68.74
C GLN A 500 -6.36 -18.64 -70.15
N ASP A 501 -6.30 -19.96 -70.31
CA ASP A 501 -6.54 -20.62 -71.60
C ASP A 501 -7.98 -20.39 -72.10
N VAL A 502 -8.98 -20.58 -71.24
CA VAL A 502 -10.40 -20.40 -71.61
C VAL A 502 -10.70 -18.93 -71.88
N GLN A 503 -10.10 -18.00 -71.14
CA GLN A 503 -10.24 -16.58 -71.39
C GLN A 503 -9.65 -16.19 -72.75
N GLY A 504 -8.47 -16.72 -73.11
CA GLY A 504 -7.90 -16.53 -74.45
C GLY A 504 -8.76 -17.11 -75.58
N GLN A 505 -9.40 -18.26 -75.37
CA GLN A 505 -10.35 -18.83 -76.34
C GLN A 505 -11.62 -17.97 -76.52
N LEU A 506 -12.13 -17.38 -75.43
CA LEU A 506 -13.27 -16.48 -75.48
C LEU A 506 -12.92 -15.20 -76.24
N ASP A 507 -11.77 -14.60 -75.97
CA ASP A 507 -11.31 -13.39 -76.66
C ASP A 507 -11.14 -13.63 -78.16
N ASN A 508 -10.56 -14.77 -78.56
CA ASN A 508 -10.48 -15.17 -79.97
C ASN A 508 -11.88 -15.34 -80.60
N SER A 509 -12.80 -16.00 -79.90
CA SER A 509 -14.18 -16.19 -80.41
C SER A 509 -14.91 -14.86 -80.58
N ARG A 510 -14.69 -13.89 -79.66
CA ARG A 510 -15.25 -12.55 -79.76
C ARG A 510 -14.69 -11.76 -80.94
N GLN A 511 -13.38 -11.85 -81.17
CA GLN A 511 -12.75 -11.23 -82.34
C GLN A 511 -13.28 -11.82 -83.66
N GLU A 512 -13.50 -13.13 -83.72
CA GLU A 512 -14.10 -13.79 -84.89
C GLU A 512 -15.54 -13.29 -85.15
N ILE A 513 -16.38 -13.18 -84.11
CA ILE A 513 -17.73 -12.61 -84.22
C ILE A 513 -17.67 -11.16 -84.72
N GLU A 514 -16.79 -10.34 -84.14
CA GLU A 514 -16.64 -8.93 -84.54
C GLU A 514 -16.20 -8.79 -86.00
N LEU A 515 -15.28 -9.64 -86.46
CA LEU A 515 -14.84 -9.66 -87.85
C LEU A 515 -15.99 -10.03 -88.80
N LEU A 516 -16.80 -11.04 -88.44
CA LEU A 516 -17.97 -11.46 -89.23
C LEU A 516 -19.03 -10.35 -89.33
N LEU A 517 -19.31 -9.67 -88.23
CA LEU A 517 -20.25 -8.53 -88.20
C LEU A 517 -19.76 -7.35 -89.04
N ARG A 518 -18.45 -7.04 -89.00
CA ARG A 518 -17.86 -6.00 -89.86
C ARG A 518 -17.98 -6.35 -91.34
N GLN A 519 -17.68 -7.59 -91.72
CA GLN A 519 -17.84 -8.06 -93.10
C GLN A 519 -19.31 -7.98 -93.57
N GLU A 520 -20.27 -8.26 -92.68
CA GLU A 520 -21.70 -8.11 -92.98
C GLU A 520 -22.08 -6.65 -93.22
N LEU A 521 -21.60 -5.74 -92.38
CA LEU A 521 -21.84 -4.30 -92.52
C LEU A 521 -21.24 -3.75 -93.82
N GLU A 522 -20.01 -4.14 -94.16
CA GLU A 522 -19.34 -3.75 -95.40
C GLU A 522 -20.07 -4.27 -96.65
N ARG A 523 -20.52 -5.54 -96.62
CA ARG A 523 -21.34 -6.11 -97.71
C ARG A 523 -22.68 -5.39 -97.84
N SER A 524 -23.36 -5.13 -96.73
CA SER A 524 -24.64 -4.40 -96.72
C SER A 524 -24.47 -2.99 -97.29
N HIS A 525 -23.41 -2.28 -96.92
CA HIS A 525 -23.07 -0.96 -97.49
C HIS A 525 -22.76 -1.03 -98.98
N ALA A 526 -21.88 -1.95 -99.41
CA ALA A 526 -21.57 -2.14 -100.83
C ALA A 526 -22.84 -2.47 -101.64
N HIS A 527 -23.75 -3.24 -101.06
CA HIS A 527 -25.02 -3.60 -101.68
C HIS A 527 -26.00 -2.42 -101.73
N ALA A 528 -26.09 -1.61 -100.68
CA ALA A 528 -26.89 -0.39 -100.66
C ALA A 528 -26.38 0.63 -101.71
N GLU A 529 -25.07 0.77 -101.86
CA GLU A 529 -24.45 1.59 -102.92
C GLU A 529 -24.75 1.05 -104.32
N GLN A 530 -24.77 -0.28 -104.50
CA GLN A 530 -25.05 -0.93 -105.78
C GLN A 530 -26.54 -0.86 -106.17
N ILE A 531 -27.45 -0.97 -105.20
CA ILE A 531 -28.91 -0.75 -105.38
C ILE A 531 -29.18 0.72 -105.72
N ALA A 532 -28.48 1.67 -105.10
CA ALA A 532 -28.59 3.08 -105.46
C ALA A 532 -28.16 3.38 -106.91
N ARG A 533 -27.29 2.54 -107.50
CA ARG A 533 -26.81 2.65 -108.90
C ARG A 533 -27.71 1.96 -109.94
N LEU A 534 -28.56 1.01 -109.54
CA LEU A 534 -29.37 0.19 -110.46
C LEU A 534 -30.87 0.38 -110.22
N ARG A 535 -31.46 1.42 -110.84
CA ARG A 535 -32.90 1.49 -111.13
C ARG A 535 -33.15 1.22 -112.62
N SER A 536 -33.11 -0.05 -113.03
CA SER A 536 -34.02 -0.63 -114.05
C SER A 536 -33.82 -2.15 -114.13
N GLY A 537 -34.93 -2.90 -114.07
CA GLY A 537 -35.09 -4.22 -114.72
C GLY A 537 -34.43 -5.45 -114.08
N MET A 538 -35.25 -6.19 -113.30
CA MET A 538 -35.20 -7.62 -112.92
C MET A 538 -33.92 -8.20 -112.30
N ASP A 539 -34.05 -8.89 -111.14
CA ASP A 539 -33.21 -10.04 -110.75
C ASP A 539 -33.75 -10.71 -109.45
N ASP A 540 -34.76 -11.58 -109.54
CA ASP A 540 -35.20 -12.44 -108.42
C ASP A 540 -34.13 -13.49 -108.05
N GLU A 541 -33.24 -13.84 -109.00
CA GLU A 541 -32.15 -14.81 -108.80
C GLU A 541 -31.00 -14.26 -107.94
N ARG A 542 -30.73 -12.94 -107.99
CA ARG A 542 -29.72 -12.31 -107.10
C ARG A 542 -30.20 -12.15 -105.68
N ALA A 543 -31.47 -11.81 -105.46
CA ALA A 543 -32.06 -11.72 -104.13
C ALA A 543 -31.96 -13.08 -103.39
N ALA A 544 -32.18 -14.19 -104.09
CA ALA A 544 -32.06 -15.53 -103.53
C ALA A 544 -30.62 -15.93 -103.14
N LEU A 545 -29.61 -15.52 -103.93
CA LEU A 545 -28.20 -15.76 -103.61
C LEU A 545 -27.73 -14.96 -102.37
N ILE A 546 -28.22 -13.74 -102.19
CA ILE A 546 -27.94 -12.89 -101.03
C ILE A 546 -28.61 -13.46 -99.79
N ASP A 547 -29.87 -13.88 -99.88
CA ASP A 547 -30.60 -14.47 -98.77
C ASP A 547 -29.95 -15.79 -98.32
N ALA A 548 -29.46 -16.60 -99.26
CA ALA A 548 -28.70 -17.81 -98.96
C ALA A 548 -27.33 -17.53 -98.30
N ALA A 549 -26.63 -16.47 -98.71
CA ALA A 549 -25.35 -16.07 -98.11
C ALA A 549 -25.52 -15.48 -96.70
N ASN A 550 -26.52 -14.60 -96.50
CA ASN A 550 -26.86 -14.03 -95.19
C ASN A 550 -27.32 -15.12 -94.22
N LYS A 551 -28.10 -16.11 -94.69
CA LYS A 551 -28.54 -17.24 -93.87
C LYS A 551 -27.38 -18.14 -93.43
N LYS A 552 -26.38 -18.38 -94.31
CA LYS A 552 -25.14 -19.11 -93.95
C LYS A 552 -24.26 -18.34 -92.96
N GLN A 553 -24.21 -17.02 -93.05
CA GLN A 553 -23.40 -16.19 -92.16
C GLN A 553 -24.09 -16.03 -90.78
N SER A 554 -25.41 -15.82 -90.74
CA SER A 554 -26.22 -15.79 -89.52
C SER A 554 -26.13 -17.10 -88.73
N THR A 555 -26.15 -18.25 -89.41
CA THR A 555 -25.94 -19.54 -88.75
C THR A 555 -24.51 -19.71 -88.19
N LEU A 556 -23.49 -19.11 -88.82
CA LEU A 556 -22.13 -19.11 -88.26
C LEU A 556 -22.01 -18.21 -87.02
N VAL A 557 -22.60 -17.01 -87.05
CA VAL A 557 -22.62 -16.10 -85.89
C VAL A 557 -23.33 -16.74 -84.70
N GLU A 558 -24.50 -17.37 -84.90
CA GLU A 558 -25.21 -18.10 -83.85
C GLU A 558 -24.38 -19.25 -83.23
N VAL A 559 -23.59 -19.96 -84.05
CA VAL A 559 -22.70 -21.03 -83.57
C VAL A 559 -21.57 -20.46 -82.70
N PHE A 560 -20.97 -19.34 -83.09
CA PHE A 560 -19.92 -18.68 -82.31
C PHE A 560 -20.45 -18.04 -81.03
N GLU A 561 -21.63 -17.41 -81.06
CA GLU A 561 -22.29 -16.85 -79.86
C GLU A 561 -22.63 -17.95 -78.85
N LYS A 562 -23.14 -19.10 -79.32
CA LYS A 562 -23.40 -20.25 -78.44
C LYS A 562 -22.12 -20.80 -77.82
N ARG A 563 -21.01 -20.82 -78.57
CA ARG A 563 -19.69 -21.21 -78.05
C ARG A 563 -19.18 -20.22 -77.01
N ALA A 564 -19.31 -18.92 -77.25
CA ALA A 564 -18.93 -17.86 -76.31
C ALA A 564 -19.71 -17.96 -74.99
N SER A 565 -21.03 -18.17 -75.05
CA SER A 565 -21.89 -18.34 -73.87
C SER A 565 -21.51 -19.55 -73.00
N ILE A 566 -21.12 -20.67 -73.63
CA ILE A 566 -20.61 -21.86 -72.91
C ILE A 566 -19.29 -21.54 -72.21
N LEU A 567 -18.35 -20.90 -72.91
CA LEU A 567 -17.04 -20.52 -72.34
C LEU A 567 -17.20 -19.51 -71.18
N GLU A 568 -18.12 -18.56 -71.27
CA GLU A 568 -18.43 -17.61 -70.18
C GLU A 568 -18.99 -18.32 -68.94
N SER A 569 -19.88 -19.30 -69.15
CA SER A 569 -20.44 -20.10 -68.05
C SER A 569 -19.38 -20.97 -67.37
N GLU A 570 -18.43 -21.53 -68.15
CA GLU A 570 -17.30 -22.29 -67.61
C GLU A 570 -16.31 -21.40 -66.85
N LEU A 571 -16.01 -20.18 -67.33
CA LEU A 571 -15.18 -19.20 -66.63
C LEU A 571 -15.78 -18.81 -65.27
N ALA A 572 -17.09 -18.55 -65.22
CA ALA A 572 -17.77 -18.23 -63.96
C ALA A 572 -17.67 -19.37 -62.94
N ARG A 573 -17.85 -20.62 -63.40
CA ARG A 573 -17.72 -21.81 -62.54
C ARG A 573 -16.30 -21.99 -62.00
N MET A 574 -15.29 -21.81 -62.85
CA MET A 574 -13.89 -21.97 -62.45
C MET A 574 -13.42 -20.86 -61.50
N ARG A 575 -13.88 -19.61 -61.68
CA ARG A 575 -13.59 -18.50 -60.74
C ARG A 575 -14.11 -18.79 -59.33
N ASN A 576 -15.33 -19.30 -59.21
CA ASN A 576 -15.90 -19.68 -57.91
C ASN A 576 -15.11 -20.82 -57.23
N GLN A 577 -14.62 -21.80 -58.01
CA GLN A 577 -13.78 -22.88 -57.48
C GLN A 577 -12.40 -22.38 -57.03
N PHE A 578 -11.83 -21.43 -57.76
CA PHE A 578 -10.57 -20.78 -57.41
C PHE A 578 -10.67 -19.99 -56.09
N GLU A 579 -11.72 -19.18 -55.92
CA GLU A 579 -11.95 -18.43 -54.68
C GLU A 579 -12.16 -19.33 -53.46
N ALA A 580 -12.90 -20.44 -53.63
CA ALA A 580 -13.08 -21.43 -52.57
C ALA A 580 -11.75 -22.08 -52.13
N SER A 581 -10.94 -22.52 -53.10
CA SER A 581 -9.63 -23.13 -52.80
C SER A 581 -8.66 -22.14 -52.15
N ARG A 582 -8.70 -20.86 -52.52
CA ARG A 582 -7.89 -19.81 -51.89
C ARG A 582 -8.31 -19.59 -50.43
N GLY A 583 -9.62 -19.56 -50.15
CA GLY A 583 -10.15 -19.44 -48.80
C GLY A 583 -9.74 -20.60 -47.88
N GLU A 584 -9.68 -21.83 -48.41
CA GLU A 584 -9.22 -23.00 -47.65
C GLU A 584 -7.73 -22.91 -47.27
N ILE A 585 -6.87 -22.45 -48.21
CA ILE A 585 -5.45 -22.21 -47.93
C ILE A 585 -5.28 -21.15 -46.82
N GLU A 586 -6.00 -20.03 -46.91
CA GLU A 586 -5.95 -18.97 -45.90
C GLU A 586 -6.42 -19.45 -44.52
N ALA A 587 -7.46 -20.30 -44.47
CA ALA A 587 -7.95 -20.86 -43.22
C ALA A 587 -6.94 -21.81 -42.56
N LEU A 588 -6.25 -22.63 -43.35
CA LEU A 588 -5.20 -23.53 -42.86
C LEU A 588 -3.99 -22.76 -42.33
N LEU A 589 -3.54 -21.72 -43.04
CA LEU A 589 -2.43 -20.86 -42.62
C LEU A 589 -2.73 -20.06 -41.33
N ARG A 590 -3.99 -19.64 -41.14
CA ARG A 590 -4.40 -18.98 -39.88
C ARG A 590 -4.34 -19.93 -38.70
N ARG A 591 -4.77 -21.18 -38.87
CA ARG A 591 -4.74 -22.19 -37.81
C ARG A 591 -3.32 -22.56 -37.39
N THR A 592 -2.38 -22.67 -38.34
CA THR A 592 -0.96 -22.88 -38.00
C THR A 592 -0.37 -21.68 -37.26
N ALA A 593 -0.64 -20.46 -37.72
CA ALA A 593 -0.14 -19.25 -37.06
C ALA A 593 -0.74 -19.01 -35.65
N GLU A 594 -1.97 -19.45 -35.41
CA GLU A 594 -2.61 -19.36 -34.09
C GLU A 594 -1.98 -20.31 -33.07
N LEU A 595 -1.63 -21.52 -33.50
CA LEU A 595 -0.86 -22.48 -32.69
C LEU A 595 0.55 -21.97 -32.36
N GLU A 596 1.23 -21.32 -33.32
CA GLU A 596 2.54 -20.70 -33.12
C GLU A 596 2.48 -19.51 -32.13
N ARG A 597 1.45 -18.66 -32.21
CA ARG A 597 1.29 -17.53 -31.27
C ARG A 597 0.96 -17.99 -29.85
N GLN A 598 0.14 -19.02 -29.69
CA GLN A 598 -0.13 -19.62 -28.39
C GLN A 598 1.14 -20.20 -27.74
N SER A 599 2.16 -20.56 -28.55
CA SER A 599 3.46 -21.01 -28.04
C SER A 599 4.41 -19.87 -27.64
N ALA A 600 4.15 -18.62 -28.06
CA ALA A 600 5.05 -17.48 -27.90
C ALA A 600 4.63 -16.46 -26.81
N HIS A 601 3.50 -16.67 -26.13
CA HIS A 601 2.93 -15.73 -25.13
C HIS A 601 2.68 -16.32 -23.74
N GLU A 602 3.12 -17.55 -23.48
CA GLU A 602 3.09 -18.22 -22.16
C GLU A 602 4.42 -18.92 -21.91
#